data_AF-A0A2G5XB41-F1
#
_entry.id   AF-A0A2G5XB41-F1
#
_cell.length_a   1.000
_cell.length_b   1.000
_cell.length_c   1.000
_cell.angle_alpha   90.00
_cell.angle_beta   90.00
_cell.angle_gamma   90.00
#
_symmetry.space_group_name_H-M   'P 1'
#
loop_
_entity.id
_entity.type
_entity.pdbx_description
1 polymer ?
#
loop_
_entity_poly.entity_id
_entity_poly.type
_entity_poly.pdbx_seq_one_letter_code
_entity_poly.pdbx_strand_id
1 'polypeptide(L)'
;MYPIMVKTITAEELFSKIKAEQELVLLDVRAEDKYNQFHIEANTVEDLNVPKTEIFALENEVEKVIPQLTKNREMIITCTTGNSATKCATILSSKDYDVTVLEGGITAWKEYVSNESIERIWEEFKRVHPDAPAQYEAWSFGNSKQMADELAKLVVEGTKTATSSNYTLYELEDEPLPAVGLHNIILDGNGIAVAIVKNMSVEVMPFNEVTEEHAYLEGEGDRSLHYWKKVHEEFFTNELKDVNQDFYHELPVVCETFKLLYKN
;
A
#
# COMPACT_ATOMS: atom_id res chain seq x y z
N MET A 1 19.90 -38.03 1.74
CA MET A 1 18.54 -37.49 1.97
C MET A 1 18.33 -36.44 0.91
N TYR A 2 17.43 -36.66 -0.05
CA TYR A 2 17.10 -35.62 -1.05
C TYR A 2 16.44 -34.45 -0.33
N PRO A 3 16.73 -33.19 -0.70
CA PRO A 3 16.02 -32.05 -0.14
C PRO A 3 14.52 -32.21 -0.45
N ILE A 4 13.68 -32.07 0.59
CA ILE A 4 12.23 -31.98 0.40
C ILE A 4 11.98 -30.72 -0.42
N MET A 5 11.57 -30.89 -1.67
CA MET A 5 11.11 -29.75 -2.48
C MET A 5 9.72 -29.36 -1.98
N VAL A 6 9.62 -28.13 -1.50
CA VAL A 6 8.36 -27.55 -1.05
C VAL A 6 7.65 -26.95 -2.25
N LYS A 7 6.33 -27.19 -2.37
CA LYS A 7 5.50 -26.54 -3.39
C LYS A 7 5.51 -25.03 -3.18
N THR A 8 5.38 -24.28 -4.27
CA THR A 8 5.27 -22.82 -4.23
C THR A 8 4.07 -22.35 -5.02
N ILE A 9 3.60 -21.13 -4.70
CA ILE A 9 2.54 -20.41 -5.41
C ILE A 9 2.93 -18.94 -5.52
N THR A 10 2.71 -18.33 -6.67
CA THR A 10 2.97 -16.88 -6.86
C THR A 10 1.83 -16.03 -6.29
N ALA A 11 2.08 -14.72 -6.14
CA ALA A 11 1.02 -13.77 -5.75
C ALA A 11 -0.12 -13.73 -6.79
N GLU A 12 0.21 -13.82 -8.08
CA GLU A 12 -0.77 -13.87 -9.18
C GLU A 12 -1.68 -15.10 -9.11
N GLU A 13 -1.09 -16.27 -8.89
CA GLU A 13 -1.83 -17.53 -8.79
C GLU A 13 -2.73 -17.52 -7.55
N LEU A 14 -2.23 -17.06 -6.40
CA LEU A 14 -3.03 -16.92 -5.17
C LEU A 14 -4.18 -15.93 -5.39
N PHE A 15 -3.91 -14.79 -6.02
CA PHE A 15 -4.94 -13.79 -6.33
C PHE A 15 -6.01 -14.36 -7.26
N SER A 16 -5.60 -15.12 -8.29
CA SER A 16 -6.52 -15.78 -9.21
C SER A 16 -7.41 -16.81 -8.50
N LYS A 17 -6.86 -17.58 -7.54
CA LYS A 17 -7.64 -18.52 -6.72
C LYS A 17 -8.65 -17.80 -5.83
N ILE A 18 -8.25 -16.71 -5.18
CA ILE A 18 -9.13 -15.87 -4.35
C ILE A 18 -10.25 -15.26 -5.20
N LYS A 19 -9.93 -14.71 -6.37
CA LYS A 19 -10.90 -14.15 -7.31
C LYS A 19 -11.88 -15.19 -7.86
N ALA A 20 -11.46 -16.45 -7.95
CA ALA A 20 -12.31 -17.58 -8.33
C ALA A 20 -13.12 -18.14 -7.15
N GLU A 21 -13.14 -17.45 -6.00
CA GLU A 21 -13.84 -17.86 -4.76
C GLU A 21 -13.49 -19.29 -4.31
N GLN A 22 -12.24 -19.71 -4.55
CA GLN A 22 -11.77 -21.00 -4.04
C GLN A 22 -11.66 -20.93 -2.51
N GLU A 23 -12.07 -22.00 -1.82
CA GLU A 23 -11.85 -22.16 -0.39
C GLU A 23 -10.37 -22.45 -0.13
N LEU A 24 -9.70 -21.53 0.56
CA LEU A 24 -8.26 -21.61 0.83
C LEU A 24 -8.00 -21.56 2.33
N VAL A 25 -6.89 -22.15 2.77
CA VAL A 25 -6.35 -21.93 4.12
C VAL A 25 -5.03 -21.18 3.97
N LEU A 26 -4.91 -20.02 4.59
CA LEU A 26 -3.71 -19.20 4.60
C LEU A 26 -3.09 -19.21 6.00
N LEU A 27 -1.87 -19.71 6.10
CA LEU A 27 -1.13 -19.77 7.35
C LEU A 27 -0.03 -18.69 7.36
N ASP A 28 -0.22 -17.66 8.17
CA ASP A 28 0.80 -16.63 8.43
C ASP A 28 1.67 -17.03 9.61
N VAL A 29 2.98 -17.19 9.36
CA VAL A 29 3.95 -17.58 10.40
C VAL A 29 4.74 -16.43 11.01
N ARG A 30 4.34 -15.18 10.73
CA ARG A 30 4.91 -14.00 11.38
C ARG A 30 4.43 -13.91 12.82
N ALA A 31 5.09 -13.03 13.57
CA ALA A 31 4.61 -12.64 14.88
C ALA A 31 3.27 -11.89 14.75
N GLU A 32 2.44 -12.01 15.79
CA GLU A 32 1.07 -11.51 15.84
C GLU A 32 0.96 -10.02 15.54
N ASP A 33 1.93 -9.21 16.00
CA ASP A 33 1.99 -7.78 15.73
C ASP A 33 2.06 -7.46 14.22
N LYS A 34 2.85 -8.23 13.46
CA LYS A 34 2.98 -8.05 12.01
C LYS A 34 1.76 -8.55 11.25
N TYR A 35 1.11 -9.59 11.76
CA TYR A 35 -0.13 -10.13 11.20
C TYR A 35 -1.28 -9.15 11.41
N ASN A 36 -1.42 -8.58 12.62
CA ASN A 36 -2.43 -7.57 12.95
C ASN A 36 -2.25 -6.26 12.17
N GLN A 37 -1.02 -5.89 11.79
CA GLN A 37 -0.78 -4.72 10.94
C GLN A 37 -1.28 -4.90 9.51
N PHE A 38 -1.20 -6.12 8.98
CA PHE A 38 -1.70 -6.49 7.66
C PHE A 38 -1.59 -8.00 7.50
N HIS A 39 -2.63 -8.63 6.98
CA HIS A 39 -2.60 -10.00 6.48
C HIS A 39 -3.51 -10.13 5.25
N ILE A 40 -3.46 -11.29 4.60
CA ILE A 40 -4.29 -11.55 3.42
C ILE A 40 -5.67 -11.98 3.91
N GLU A 41 -6.68 -11.16 3.61
CA GLU A 41 -8.08 -11.43 3.96
C GLU A 41 -8.91 -11.55 2.68
N ALA A 42 -9.79 -12.54 2.63
CA ALA A 42 -10.84 -12.65 1.61
C ALA A 42 -11.98 -13.55 2.13
N ASN A 43 -13.18 -13.38 1.61
CA ASN A 43 -14.38 -14.10 2.09
C ASN A 43 -14.26 -15.64 2.10
N THR A 44 -13.46 -16.21 1.19
CA THR A 44 -13.27 -17.66 1.05
C THR A 44 -11.93 -18.15 1.62
N VAL A 45 -11.17 -17.26 2.26
CA VAL A 45 -9.89 -17.56 2.89
C VAL A 45 -10.12 -17.77 4.38
N GLU A 46 -9.79 -18.97 4.86
CA GLU A 46 -9.57 -19.22 6.28
C GLU A 46 -8.14 -18.80 6.61
N ASP A 47 -7.97 -17.64 7.24
CA ASP A 47 -6.67 -17.13 7.62
C ASP A 47 -6.32 -17.52 9.07
N LEU A 48 -5.09 -18.00 9.26
CA LEU A 48 -4.57 -18.50 10.52
C LEU A 48 -3.24 -17.81 10.83
N ASN A 49 -3.03 -17.38 12.07
CA ASN A 49 -1.72 -16.92 12.54
C ASN A 49 -1.11 -17.92 13.53
N VAL A 50 -0.04 -18.59 13.11
CA VAL A 50 0.77 -19.47 13.98
C VAL A 50 2.23 -19.03 13.90
N PRO A 51 2.75 -18.30 14.90
CA PRO A 51 4.12 -17.83 14.90
C PRO A 51 5.13 -18.94 14.61
N LYS A 52 6.12 -18.65 13.75
CA LYS A 52 7.15 -19.61 13.33
C LYS A 52 7.85 -20.35 14.48
N THR A 53 7.95 -19.73 15.66
CA THR A 53 8.54 -20.33 16.86
C THR A 53 7.78 -21.57 17.33
N GLU A 54 6.46 -21.59 17.18
CA GLU A 54 5.63 -22.74 17.51
C GLU A 54 5.85 -23.88 16.52
N ILE A 55 5.97 -23.56 15.24
CA ILE A 55 6.26 -24.52 14.18
C ILE A 55 7.70 -25.06 14.32
N PHE A 56 8.67 -24.23 14.68
CA PHE A 56 10.05 -24.70 14.89
C PHE A 56 10.16 -25.67 16.07
N ALA A 57 9.33 -25.50 17.10
CA ALA A 57 9.29 -26.43 18.23
C ALA A 57 8.81 -27.85 17.81
N LEU A 58 8.17 -27.98 16.65
CA LEU A 58 7.76 -29.28 16.09
C LEU A 58 8.92 -30.12 15.57
N GLU A 59 10.08 -29.50 15.25
CA GLU A 59 11.22 -30.20 14.64
C GLU A 59 11.79 -31.31 15.55
N ASN A 60 11.75 -31.10 16.86
CA ASN A 60 12.31 -32.03 17.85
C ASN A 60 11.25 -32.82 18.63
N GLU A 61 9.96 -32.52 18.45
CA GLU A 61 8.87 -33.14 19.20
C GLU A 61 7.91 -33.89 18.26
N VAL A 62 7.89 -35.22 18.37
CA VAL A 62 7.12 -36.10 17.46
C VAL A 62 5.62 -36.02 17.73
N GLU A 63 5.20 -35.91 19.00
CA GLU A 63 3.79 -35.93 19.41
C GLU A 63 3.15 -34.54 19.50
N LYS A 64 3.94 -33.46 19.35
CA LYS A 64 3.41 -32.11 19.41
C LYS A 64 2.53 -31.83 18.20
N VAL A 65 1.30 -31.42 18.47
CA VAL A 65 0.32 -30.99 17.48
C VAL A 65 -0.01 -29.53 17.70
N ILE A 66 -0.26 -28.80 16.62
CA ILE A 66 -0.80 -27.43 16.67
C ILE A 66 -2.29 -27.56 16.40
N PRO A 67 -3.18 -27.34 17.38
CA PRO A 67 -4.61 -27.65 17.26
C PRO A 67 -5.32 -26.95 16.10
N GLN A 68 -4.80 -25.79 15.67
CA GLN A 68 -5.33 -24.99 14.57
C GLN A 68 -5.01 -25.58 13.19
N LEU A 69 -3.98 -26.42 13.07
CA LEU A 69 -3.53 -26.95 11.79
C LEU A 69 -4.17 -28.31 11.50
N THR A 70 -4.61 -28.49 10.25
CA THR A 70 -5.24 -29.73 9.79
C THR A 70 -4.45 -30.35 8.64
N LYS A 71 -4.53 -31.67 8.48
CA LYS A 71 -3.83 -32.42 7.40
C LYS A 71 -4.72 -32.73 6.19
N ASN A 72 -6.00 -32.38 6.23
CA ASN A 72 -6.98 -32.77 5.22
C ASN A 72 -7.16 -31.71 4.10
N ARG A 73 -6.51 -30.55 4.23
CA ARG A 73 -6.57 -29.45 3.26
C ARG A 73 -5.16 -28.91 3.01
N GLU A 74 -4.93 -28.46 1.79
CA GLU A 74 -3.72 -27.71 1.45
C GLU A 74 -3.72 -26.36 2.19
N MET A 75 -2.58 -26.01 2.81
CA MET A 75 -2.38 -24.73 3.47
C MET A 75 -1.32 -23.91 2.72
N ILE A 76 -1.68 -22.68 2.36
CA ILE A 76 -0.76 -21.72 1.75
C ILE A 76 -0.05 -21.00 2.88
N ILE A 77 1.27 -21.16 2.99
CA ILE A 77 2.06 -20.61 4.09
C ILE A 77 2.83 -19.37 3.66
N THR A 78 2.75 -18.32 4.47
CA THR A 78 3.37 -17.02 4.19
C THR A 78 4.13 -16.46 5.38
N CYS A 79 5.12 -15.62 5.07
CA CYS A 79 5.75 -14.74 6.04
C CYS A 79 6.06 -13.40 5.36
N THR A 80 6.97 -12.58 5.88
CA THR A 80 7.28 -11.28 5.25
C THR A 80 7.84 -11.45 3.83
N THR A 81 8.91 -12.24 3.66
CA THR A 81 9.64 -12.40 2.38
C THR A 81 9.69 -13.85 1.86
N GLY A 82 8.86 -14.75 2.40
CA GLY A 82 8.88 -16.19 2.08
C GLY A 82 9.92 -17.04 2.83
N ASN A 83 11.06 -16.48 3.26
CA ASN A 83 12.17 -17.25 3.85
C ASN A 83 11.81 -18.09 5.10
N SER A 84 11.04 -17.52 6.03
CA SER A 84 10.60 -18.25 7.23
C SER A 84 9.50 -19.25 6.87
N ALA A 85 8.62 -18.90 5.95
CA ALA A 85 7.57 -19.77 5.45
C ALA A 85 8.16 -21.04 4.81
N THR A 86 9.21 -20.93 4.01
CA THR A 86 9.90 -22.11 3.44
C THR A 86 10.42 -23.06 4.52
N LYS A 87 11.04 -22.53 5.59
CA LYS A 87 11.53 -23.36 6.71
C LYS A 87 10.37 -24.05 7.45
N CYS A 88 9.32 -23.29 7.77
CA CYS A 88 8.13 -23.84 8.41
C CYS A 88 7.45 -24.90 7.52
N ALA A 89 7.38 -24.68 6.21
CA ALA A 89 6.81 -25.61 5.25
C ALA A 89 7.58 -26.92 5.18
N THR A 90 8.92 -26.90 5.22
CA THR A 90 9.73 -28.13 5.30
C THR A 90 9.41 -28.94 6.56
N ILE A 91 9.28 -28.27 7.71
CA ILE A 91 8.94 -28.94 8.98
C ILE A 91 7.54 -29.54 8.91
N LEU A 92 6.55 -28.76 8.48
CA LEU A 92 5.17 -29.22 8.34
C LEU A 92 5.04 -30.36 7.32
N SER A 93 5.71 -30.26 6.17
CA SER A 93 5.75 -31.31 5.15
C SER A 93 6.35 -32.61 5.68
N SER A 94 7.41 -32.55 6.51
CA SER A 94 7.98 -33.75 7.17
C SER A 94 7.06 -34.40 8.20
N LYS A 95 5.98 -33.71 8.59
CA LYS A 95 4.90 -34.21 9.44
C LYS A 95 3.60 -34.48 8.67
N ASP A 96 3.68 -34.66 7.35
CA ASP A 96 2.55 -34.99 6.46
C ASP A 96 1.46 -33.91 6.35
N TYR A 97 1.78 -32.63 6.61
CA TYR A 97 0.88 -31.53 6.23
C TYR A 97 1.07 -31.19 4.75
N ASP A 98 -0.02 -30.95 4.03
CA ASP A 98 0.03 -30.44 2.65
C ASP A 98 0.19 -28.91 2.68
N VAL A 99 1.37 -28.43 2.30
CA VAL A 99 1.73 -27.02 2.41
C VAL A 99 2.36 -26.49 1.12
N THR A 100 1.99 -25.27 0.77
CA THR A 100 2.48 -24.55 -0.41
C THR A 100 2.94 -23.15 0.00
N VAL A 101 4.18 -22.78 -0.32
CA VAL A 101 4.77 -21.50 0.12
C VAL A 101 4.38 -20.37 -0.84
N LEU A 102 3.89 -19.26 -0.30
CA LEU A 102 3.72 -18.03 -1.08
C LEU A 102 5.09 -17.41 -1.41
N GLU A 103 5.44 -17.39 -2.69
CA GLU A 103 6.70 -16.84 -3.18
C GLU A 103 6.80 -15.34 -2.86
N GLY A 104 7.95 -14.92 -2.32
CA GLY A 104 8.17 -13.53 -1.89
C GLY A 104 7.31 -13.09 -0.68
N GLY A 105 6.41 -13.95 -0.18
CA GLY A 105 5.57 -13.69 0.99
C GLY A 105 4.64 -12.50 0.84
N ILE A 106 4.32 -11.87 1.98
CA ILE A 106 3.45 -10.69 2.05
C ILE A 106 3.99 -9.49 1.26
N THR A 107 5.32 -9.35 1.14
CA THR A 107 5.91 -8.27 0.34
C THR A 107 5.53 -8.39 -1.13
N ALA A 108 5.74 -9.56 -1.75
CA ALA A 108 5.35 -9.80 -3.14
C ALA A 108 3.83 -9.75 -3.34
N TRP A 109 3.06 -10.22 -2.35
CA TRP A 109 1.60 -10.09 -2.38
C TRP A 109 1.15 -8.64 -2.48
N LYS A 110 1.65 -7.76 -1.59
CA LYS A 110 1.28 -6.34 -1.56
C LYS A 110 1.63 -5.62 -2.86
N GLU A 111 2.82 -5.87 -3.39
CA GLU A 111 3.25 -5.32 -4.67
C GLU A 111 2.33 -5.76 -5.81
N TYR A 112 2.01 -7.05 -5.87
CA TYR A 112 1.12 -7.59 -6.90
C TYR A 112 -0.28 -6.98 -6.83
N VAL A 113 -0.92 -6.93 -5.64
CA VAL A 113 -2.29 -6.38 -5.52
C VAL A 113 -2.33 -4.88 -5.77
N SER A 114 -1.27 -4.15 -5.43
CA SER A 114 -1.14 -2.73 -5.75
C SER A 114 -1.12 -2.54 -7.27
N ASN A 115 -0.22 -3.23 -7.97
CA ASN A 115 -0.11 -3.16 -9.43
C ASN A 115 -1.39 -3.59 -10.14
N GLU A 116 -2.02 -4.70 -9.72
CA GLU A 116 -3.30 -5.15 -10.29
C GLU A 116 -4.39 -4.10 -10.12
N SER A 117 -4.48 -3.45 -8.94
CA SER A 117 -5.48 -2.42 -8.69
C SER A 117 -5.27 -1.17 -9.55
N ILE A 118 -4.01 -0.77 -9.77
CA ILE A 118 -3.60 0.36 -10.61
C ILE A 118 -3.96 0.08 -12.07
N GLU A 119 -3.58 -1.08 -12.59
CA GLU A 119 -3.91 -1.49 -13.95
C GLU A 119 -5.43 -1.56 -14.15
N ARG A 120 -6.14 -2.18 -13.20
CA ARG A 120 -7.60 -2.33 -13.28
C ARG A 120 -8.32 -1.00 -13.34
N ILE A 121 -8.07 -0.09 -12.40
CA ILE A 121 -8.76 1.21 -12.38
C ILE A 121 -8.46 2.02 -13.65
N TRP A 122 -7.23 1.92 -14.17
CA TRP A 122 -6.84 2.62 -15.39
C TRP A 122 -7.53 2.06 -16.63
N GLU A 123 -7.62 0.73 -16.76
CA GLU A 123 -8.36 0.10 -17.86
C GLU A 123 -9.85 0.44 -17.82
N GLU A 124 -10.46 0.47 -16.63
CA GLU A 124 -11.85 0.89 -16.46
C GLU A 124 -12.05 2.36 -16.85
N PHE A 125 -11.16 3.24 -16.42
CA PHE A 125 -11.16 4.65 -16.79
C PHE A 125 -11.06 4.85 -18.31
N LYS A 126 -10.15 4.15 -18.99
CA LYS A 126 -9.99 4.23 -20.45
C LYS A 126 -11.24 3.78 -21.22
N ARG A 127 -12.03 2.85 -20.67
CA ARG A 127 -13.30 2.43 -21.31
C ARG A 127 -14.31 3.56 -21.40
N VAL A 128 -14.31 4.49 -20.43
CA VAL A 128 -15.21 5.65 -20.40
C VAL A 128 -14.54 6.94 -20.87
N HIS A 129 -13.20 6.98 -20.94
CA HIS A 129 -12.39 8.08 -21.46
C HIS A 129 -11.38 7.59 -22.52
N PRO A 130 -11.81 7.36 -23.77
CA PRO A 130 -10.94 6.85 -24.83
C PRO A 130 -9.74 7.76 -25.17
N ASP A 131 -9.87 9.06 -24.87
CA ASP A 131 -8.82 10.07 -25.08
C ASP A 131 -7.85 10.22 -23.89
N ALA A 132 -7.91 9.31 -22.91
CA ALA A 132 -6.97 9.29 -21.79
C ALA A 132 -5.51 9.19 -22.30
N PRO A 133 -4.56 9.87 -21.64
CA PRO A 133 -3.16 9.84 -22.06
C PRO A 133 -2.55 8.44 -21.92
N ALA A 134 -1.40 8.21 -22.54
CA ALA A 134 -0.67 6.95 -22.36
C ALA A 134 0.05 6.87 -21.00
N GLN A 135 0.36 8.01 -20.39
CA GLN A 135 1.11 8.13 -19.15
C GLN A 135 0.23 8.63 -18.02
N TYR A 136 0.46 8.07 -16.84
CA TYR A 136 -0.10 8.45 -15.55
C TYR A 136 0.93 8.18 -14.46
N GLU A 137 0.74 8.77 -13.30
CA GLU A 137 1.48 8.45 -12.09
C GLU A 137 0.55 7.80 -11.06
N ALA A 138 1.10 7.03 -10.12
CA ALA A 138 0.34 6.39 -9.05
C ALA A 138 1.05 6.58 -7.72
N TRP A 139 0.38 7.19 -6.75
CA TRP A 139 0.97 7.55 -5.46
C TRP A 139 -0.10 7.73 -4.38
N SER A 140 0.31 7.71 -3.11
CA SER A 140 -0.54 7.92 -1.94
C SER A 140 -0.22 9.24 -1.25
N PHE A 141 -1.23 9.91 -0.69
CA PHE A 141 -1.00 11.12 0.10
C PHE A 141 -0.34 10.83 1.46
N GLY A 142 0.44 11.79 1.95
CA GLY A 142 1.08 11.73 3.26
C GLY A 142 2.18 10.67 3.36
N ASN A 143 2.73 10.50 4.56
CA ASN A 143 3.88 9.61 4.82
C ASN A 143 3.54 8.43 5.74
N SER A 144 2.25 8.17 5.98
CA SER A 144 1.78 7.04 6.79
C SER A 144 0.55 6.40 6.17
N LYS A 145 0.35 5.11 6.46
CA LYS A 145 -0.85 4.37 6.03
C LYS A 145 -2.14 5.09 6.43
N GLN A 146 -2.23 5.57 7.67
CA GLN A 146 -3.43 6.24 8.17
C GLN A 146 -3.71 7.54 7.39
N MET A 147 -2.68 8.36 7.16
CA MET A 147 -2.84 9.59 6.39
C MET A 147 -3.25 9.29 4.95
N ALA A 148 -2.64 8.30 4.31
CA ALA A 148 -3.03 7.88 2.96
C ALA A 148 -4.50 7.46 2.89
N ASP A 149 -4.98 6.65 3.85
CA ASP A 149 -6.40 6.26 3.93
C ASP A 149 -7.33 7.47 4.14
N GLU A 150 -7.01 8.36 5.08
CA GLU A 150 -7.83 9.53 5.41
C GLU A 150 -7.90 10.54 4.26
N LEU A 151 -6.77 10.84 3.63
CA LEU A 151 -6.66 11.83 2.57
C LEU A 151 -7.22 11.31 1.24
N ALA A 152 -6.99 10.03 0.91
CA ALA A 152 -7.59 9.42 -0.27
C ALA A 152 -9.11 9.39 -0.17
N LYS A 153 -9.67 9.18 1.03
CA LYS A 153 -11.12 9.28 1.27
C LYS A 153 -11.65 10.70 0.99
N LEU A 154 -10.95 11.74 1.44
CA LEU A 154 -11.36 13.13 1.16
C LEU A 154 -11.37 13.45 -0.34
N VAL A 155 -10.44 12.86 -1.11
CA VAL A 155 -10.42 12.97 -2.58
C VAL A 155 -11.62 12.28 -3.21
N VAL A 156 -11.91 11.03 -2.80
CA VAL A 156 -13.05 10.24 -3.28
C VAL A 156 -14.39 10.93 -2.99
N GLU A 157 -14.50 11.61 -1.85
CA GLU A 157 -15.67 12.41 -1.45
C GLU A 157 -15.76 13.75 -2.17
N GLY A 158 -14.68 14.21 -2.81
CA GLY A 158 -14.60 15.50 -3.51
C GLY A 158 -14.36 16.70 -2.59
N THR A 159 -14.00 16.45 -1.34
CA THR A 159 -13.68 17.49 -0.35
C THR A 159 -12.25 18.02 -0.55
N LYS A 160 -11.29 17.12 -0.81
CA LYS A 160 -9.90 17.45 -1.14
C LYS A 160 -9.73 17.50 -2.66
N THR A 161 -9.40 18.68 -3.16
CA THR A 161 -9.19 18.98 -4.60
C THR A 161 -7.90 19.76 -4.84
N ALA A 162 -7.03 19.83 -3.84
CA ALA A 162 -5.72 20.45 -3.92
C ALA A 162 -4.71 19.69 -3.05
N THR A 163 -3.43 19.86 -3.36
CA THR A 163 -2.30 19.30 -2.61
C THR A 163 -1.12 20.27 -2.64
N SER A 164 -0.20 20.07 -1.71
CA SER A 164 1.03 20.85 -1.60
C SER A 164 2.24 19.94 -1.41
N SER A 165 3.35 20.26 -2.06
CA SER A 165 4.62 19.54 -1.90
C SER A 165 5.81 20.51 -1.80
N ASN A 166 6.90 20.03 -1.20
CA ASN A 166 8.09 20.83 -0.96
C ASN A 166 8.94 20.96 -2.23
N TYR A 167 9.00 22.16 -2.81
CA TYR A 167 9.74 22.42 -4.05
C TYR A 167 11.22 22.05 -3.94
N THR A 168 11.85 22.22 -2.76
CA THR A 168 13.27 21.93 -2.56
C THR A 168 13.62 20.47 -2.83
N LEU A 169 12.69 19.53 -2.60
CA LEU A 169 12.95 18.11 -2.84
C LEU A 169 13.10 17.81 -4.34
N TYR A 170 12.25 18.41 -5.18
CA TYR A 170 12.35 18.29 -6.64
C TYR A 170 13.74 18.74 -7.16
N GLU A 171 14.26 19.85 -6.64
CA GLU A 171 15.59 20.34 -7.04
C GLU A 171 16.73 19.42 -6.58
N LEU A 172 16.62 18.84 -5.39
CA LEU A 172 17.65 17.96 -4.84
C LEU A 172 17.66 16.58 -5.52
N GLU A 173 16.50 16.10 -5.95
CA GLU A 173 16.32 14.79 -6.57
C GLU A 173 16.39 14.82 -8.11
N ASP A 174 16.54 16.02 -8.70
CA ASP A 174 16.49 16.24 -10.17
C ASP A 174 15.18 15.73 -10.79
N GLU A 175 14.07 15.91 -10.06
CA GLU A 175 12.73 15.52 -10.48
C GLU A 175 11.96 16.70 -11.10
N PRO A 176 11.19 16.48 -12.18
CA PRO A 176 10.37 17.53 -12.77
C PRO A 176 9.20 17.88 -11.85
N LEU A 177 8.82 19.16 -11.83
CA LEU A 177 7.57 19.56 -11.22
C LEU A 177 6.36 18.90 -11.91
N PRO A 178 5.27 18.67 -11.17
CA PRO A 178 4.03 18.17 -11.75
C PRO A 178 3.52 19.09 -12.87
N ALA A 179 2.94 18.50 -13.90
CA ALA A 179 2.42 19.24 -15.05
C ALA A 179 0.90 19.38 -15.01
N VAL A 180 0.40 20.52 -15.50
CA VAL A 180 -1.03 20.69 -15.75
C VAL A 180 -1.50 19.63 -16.74
N GLY A 181 -2.56 18.91 -16.38
CA GLY A 181 -3.14 17.83 -17.17
C GLY A 181 -2.58 16.44 -16.90
N LEU A 182 -1.57 16.32 -16.02
CA LEU A 182 -1.09 15.02 -15.51
C LEU A 182 -2.24 14.28 -14.83
N HIS A 183 -2.33 12.98 -15.10
CA HIS A 183 -3.30 12.09 -14.45
C HIS A 183 -2.59 11.32 -13.35
N ASN A 184 -3.17 11.37 -12.16
CA ASN A 184 -2.64 10.76 -10.96
C ASN A 184 -3.66 9.72 -10.45
N ILE A 185 -3.22 8.49 -10.28
CA ILE A 185 -3.95 7.44 -9.59
C ILE A 185 -3.64 7.59 -8.10
N ILE A 186 -4.68 7.83 -7.30
CA ILE A 186 -4.55 7.97 -5.86
C ILE A 186 -4.70 6.58 -5.22
N LEU A 187 -3.71 6.23 -4.42
CA LEU A 187 -3.65 4.99 -3.65
C LEU A 187 -4.08 5.25 -2.20
N ASP A 188 -4.78 4.27 -1.60
CA ASP A 188 -5.01 4.21 -0.16
C ASP A 188 -3.73 3.81 0.60
N GLY A 189 -3.81 3.73 1.92
CA GLY A 189 -2.68 3.36 2.77
C GLY A 189 -2.29 1.88 2.70
N ASN A 190 -3.03 1.04 1.98
CA ASN A 190 -2.60 -0.31 1.60
C ASN A 190 -1.95 -0.36 0.21
N GLY A 191 -1.85 0.78 -0.49
CA GLY A 191 -1.34 0.86 -1.86
C GLY A 191 -2.37 0.44 -2.91
N ILE A 192 -3.65 0.37 -2.55
CA ILE A 192 -4.73 0.00 -3.46
C ILE A 192 -5.28 1.26 -4.12
N ALA A 193 -5.40 1.25 -5.46
CA ALA A 193 -5.92 2.37 -6.20
C ALA A 193 -7.41 2.62 -5.91
N VAL A 194 -7.75 3.88 -5.60
CA VAL A 194 -9.12 4.29 -5.23
C VAL A 194 -9.72 5.39 -6.11
N ALA A 195 -8.88 6.21 -6.75
CA ALA A 195 -9.34 7.33 -7.57
C ALA A 195 -8.34 7.68 -8.68
N ILE A 196 -8.83 8.37 -9.71
CA ILE A 196 -8.02 9.04 -10.73
C ILE A 196 -8.36 10.52 -10.69
N VAL A 197 -7.35 11.35 -10.50
CA VAL A 197 -7.44 12.80 -10.54
C VAL A 197 -6.61 13.37 -11.69
N LYS A 198 -6.92 14.59 -12.09
CA LYS A 198 -6.15 15.32 -13.10
C LYS A 198 -5.78 16.70 -12.59
N ASN A 199 -4.52 17.05 -12.71
CA ASN A 199 -4.01 18.36 -12.32
C ASN A 199 -4.60 19.46 -13.21
N MET A 200 -5.12 20.51 -12.59
CA MET A 200 -5.79 21.64 -13.22
C MET A 200 -4.95 22.90 -13.19
N SER A 201 -4.17 23.10 -12.12
CA SER A 201 -3.16 24.16 -12.00
C SER A 201 -1.98 23.65 -11.18
N VAL A 202 -0.80 24.23 -11.44
CA VAL A 202 0.42 24.03 -10.66
C VAL A 202 1.08 25.39 -10.52
N GLU A 203 1.26 25.85 -9.28
CA GLU A 203 1.84 27.15 -8.97
C GLU A 203 2.90 26.98 -7.88
N VAL A 204 3.99 27.74 -7.97
CA VAL A 204 5.01 27.77 -6.92
C VAL A 204 4.92 29.10 -6.19
N MET A 205 4.73 29.06 -4.88
CA MET A 205 4.65 30.25 -4.04
C MET A 205 5.29 30.03 -2.66
N PRO A 206 5.75 31.06 -1.96
CA PRO A 206 6.24 30.91 -0.59
C PRO A 206 5.20 30.32 0.37
N PHE A 207 5.61 29.46 1.31
CA PHE A 207 4.73 28.83 2.31
C PHE A 207 3.85 29.83 3.07
N ASN A 208 4.40 30.99 3.44
CA ASN A 208 3.66 32.04 4.13
C ASN A 208 2.61 32.75 3.27
N GLU A 209 2.73 32.67 1.94
CA GLU A 209 1.83 33.26 0.94
C GLU A 209 0.71 32.31 0.47
N VAL A 210 0.72 31.03 0.87
CA VAL A 210 -0.36 30.09 0.59
C VAL A 210 -1.70 30.66 1.07
N THR A 211 -2.69 30.64 0.19
CA THR A 211 -3.97 31.32 0.38
C THR A 211 -4.96 30.51 1.22
N GLU A 212 -5.92 31.21 1.83
CA GLU A 212 -7.05 30.54 2.50
C GLU A 212 -7.87 29.68 1.54
N GLU A 213 -7.96 30.07 0.27
CA GLU A 213 -8.63 29.30 -0.78
C GLU A 213 -7.92 27.97 -1.04
N HIS A 214 -6.60 27.97 -1.21
CA HIS A 214 -5.84 26.73 -1.41
C HIS A 214 -5.97 25.79 -0.20
N ALA A 215 -5.80 26.32 1.01
CA ALA A 215 -5.99 25.57 2.25
C ALA A 215 -7.41 24.98 2.37
N TYR A 216 -8.44 25.72 1.93
CA TYR A 216 -9.81 25.22 1.92
C TYR A 216 -10.00 24.07 0.91
N LEU A 217 -9.36 24.15 -0.27
CA LEU A 217 -9.39 23.11 -1.30
C LEU A 217 -8.60 21.86 -0.92
N GLU A 218 -7.58 21.97 -0.07
CA GLU A 218 -6.88 20.81 0.50
C GLU A 218 -7.79 19.97 1.40
N GLY A 219 -8.87 20.55 1.93
CA GLY A 219 -9.99 19.80 2.51
C GLY A 219 -9.74 19.14 3.87
N GLU A 220 -8.56 19.35 4.46
CA GLU A 220 -8.15 18.72 5.73
C GLU A 220 -8.60 19.49 6.96
N GLY A 221 -8.77 18.78 8.08
CA GLY A 221 -9.12 19.37 9.38
C GLY A 221 -10.38 20.23 9.33
N ASP A 222 -10.27 21.47 9.80
CA ASP A 222 -11.33 22.48 9.76
C ASP A 222 -11.34 23.33 8.47
N ARG A 223 -10.48 22.97 7.50
CA ARG A 223 -10.29 23.64 6.20
C ARG A 223 -9.85 25.10 6.32
N SER A 224 -9.26 25.48 7.45
CA SER A 224 -8.69 26.81 7.66
C SER A 224 -7.22 26.87 7.26
N LEU A 225 -6.76 28.07 6.84
CA LEU A 225 -5.34 28.33 6.63
C LEU A 225 -4.49 28.12 7.89
N HIS A 226 -5.07 28.35 9.07
CA HIS A 226 -4.37 28.12 10.34
C HIS A 226 -4.07 26.63 10.53
N TYR A 227 -5.06 25.77 10.33
CA TYR A 227 -4.87 24.32 10.38
C TYR A 227 -3.87 23.86 9.32
N TRP A 228 -4.03 24.33 8.08
CA TRP A 228 -3.12 24.03 6.98
C TRP A 228 -1.67 24.37 7.32
N LYS A 229 -1.39 25.59 7.79
CA LYS A 229 -0.03 26.02 8.17
C LYS A 229 0.55 25.13 9.27
N LYS A 230 -0.25 24.80 10.29
CA LYS A 230 0.20 23.97 11.40
C LYS A 230 0.65 22.57 10.93
N VAL A 231 -0.17 21.88 10.13
CA VAL A 231 0.13 20.51 9.71
C VAL A 231 1.23 20.46 8.66
N HIS A 232 1.27 21.43 7.73
CA HIS A 232 2.29 21.48 6.68
C HIS A 232 3.65 21.94 7.22
N GLU A 233 3.71 22.83 8.21
CA GLU A 233 4.96 23.18 8.87
C GLU A 233 5.60 21.95 9.54
N GLU A 234 4.82 21.15 10.26
CA GLU A 234 5.30 19.90 10.86
C GLU A 234 5.74 18.89 9.80
N PHE A 235 4.96 18.74 8.73
CA PHE A 235 5.24 17.81 7.64
C PHE A 235 6.53 18.18 6.89
N PHE A 236 6.64 19.43 6.39
CA PHE A 236 7.82 19.91 5.67
C PHE A 236 9.06 19.99 6.56
N THR A 237 8.90 20.30 7.86
CA THR A 237 10.02 20.22 8.82
C THR A 237 10.58 18.80 8.90
N ASN A 238 9.74 17.77 8.82
CA ASN A 238 10.21 16.39 8.86
C ASN A 238 10.89 15.97 7.55
N GLU A 239 10.36 16.38 6.39
CA GLU A 239 11.01 16.14 5.09
C GLU A 239 12.40 16.81 4.99
N LEU A 240 12.51 18.07 5.43
CA LEU A 240 13.76 18.82 5.35
C LEU A 240 14.87 18.25 6.24
N LYS A 241 14.53 17.55 7.33
CA LYS A 241 15.51 16.87 8.19
C LYS A 241 16.29 15.80 7.42
N ASP A 242 15.64 15.09 6.50
CA ASP A 242 16.27 14.02 5.74
C ASP A 242 17.34 14.55 4.77
N VAL A 243 17.23 15.83 4.40
CA VAL A 243 18.20 16.55 3.56
C VAL A 243 19.06 17.55 4.33
N ASN A 244 19.08 17.47 5.68
CA ASN A 244 19.83 18.35 6.59
C ASN A 244 19.56 19.84 6.38
N GLN A 245 18.30 20.20 6.15
CA GLN A 245 17.83 21.59 6.06
C GLN A 245 16.80 21.88 7.16
N ASP A 246 16.64 23.16 7.48
CA ASP A 246 15.65 23.65 8.44
C ASP A 246 14.46 24.29 7.71
N PHE A 247 13.27 24.17 8.30
CA PHE A 247 12.08 24.84 7.80
C PHE A 247 12.17 26.36 7.96
N TYR A 248 11.62 27.10 6.99
CA TYR A 248 11.48 28.55 7.01
C TYR A 248 10.21 28.99 6.27
N HIS A 249 9.68 30.18 6.62
CA HIS A 249 8.36 30.59 6.15
C HIS A 249 8.29 30.99 4.68
N GLU A 250 9.42 31.31 4.05
CA GLU A 250 9.54 31.58 2.62
C GLU A 250 9.86 30.32 1.80
N LEU A 251 9.79 29.12 2.41
CA LEU A 251 10.02 27.84 1.73
C LEU A 251 9.11 27.75 0.49
N PRO A 252 9.66 27.46 -0.71
CA PRO A 252 8.86 27.34 -1.91
C PRO A 252 7.89 26.14 -1.86
N VAL A 253 6.62 26.50 -1.92
CA VAL A 253 5.36 25.77 -2.02
C VAL A 253 4.95 25.25 -3.41
N VAL A 254 5.07 23.99 -3.79
CA VAL A 254 4.39 23.54 -5.03
C VAL A 254 2.92 23.30 -4.70
N CYS A 255 2.05 24.18 -5.16
CA CYS A 255 0.61 24.12 -4.92
C CYS A 255 -0.10 23.61 -6.18
N GLU A 256 -0.79 22.49 -6.06
CA GLU A 256 -1.53 21.87 -7.16
C GLU A 256 -3.02 21.89 -6.85
N THR A 257 -3.85 22.22 -7.85
CA THR A 257 -5.27 21.88 -7.81
C THR A 257 -5.55 20.74 -8.77
N PHE A 258 -6.48 19.87 -8.44
CA PHE A 258 -6.85 18.74 -9.26
C PHE A 258 -8.35 18.48 -9.25
N LYS A 259 -8.80 17.77 -10.28
CA LYS A 259 -10.19 17.34 -10.42
C LYS A 259 -10.27 15.83 -10.39
N LEU A 260 -11.17 15.29 -9.55
CA LEU A 260 -11.57 13.89 -9.58
C LEU A 260 -12.23 13.55 -10.92
N LEU A 261 -11.68 12.56 -11.62
CA LEU A 261 -12.22 12.07 -12.90
C LEU A 261 -12.92 10.72 -12.76
N TYR A 262 -12.39 9.84 -11.91
CA TYR A 262 -12.91 8.49 -11.72
C TYR A 262 -12.62 7.99 -10.30
N LYS A 263 -13.47 7.10 -9.79
CA LYS A 263 -13.29 6.41 -8.51
C LYS A 263 -13.95 5.04 -8.56
N ASN A 264 -13.44 4.13 -7.76
CA ASN A 264 -14.04 2.81 -7.54
C ASN A 264 -15.39 2.89 -6.80
#